data_AF-A0A2E6A396-F1
#
_entry.id   AF-A0A2E6A396-F1
#
_cell.length_a   1.000
_cell.length_b   1.000
_cell.length_c   1.000
_cell.angle_alpha   90.00
_cell.angle_beta   90.00
_cell.angle_gamma   90.00
#
_symmetry.space_group_name_H-M   'P 1'
#
loop_
_entity.id
_entity.type
_entity.pdbx_description
1 polymer ?
#
loop_
_entity_poly.entity_id
_entity_poly.type
_entity_poly.pdbx_seq_one_letter_code
_entity_poly.pdbx_strand_id
1 'polypeptide(L)'
;MVSVFAGDWKHHSGRRRFAPSVRKTSRQRLKKLLASHVAEVPDADGYEAFRENGRYDQAPASAFREHLLKRGGTEDPAEPDRRFRGRDAEVALLLKHRGLTD
;
A
#
# COMPACT_ATOMS: atom_id res chain seq x y z
N MET A 1 44.03 -22.86 6.31
CA MET A 1 44.84 -21.63 6.35
C MET A 1 43.88 -20.45 6.17
N VAL A 2 43.63 -19.67 7.22
CA VAL A 2 42.67 -18.55 7.23
C VAL A 2 43.44 -17.26 7.49
N SER A 3 43.28 -16.27 6.61
CA SER A 3 43.46 -14.82 6.84
C SER A 3 43.28 -14.07 5.52
N VAL A 4 42.83 -12.81 5.39
CA VAL A 4 42.24 -11.76 6.24
C VAL A 4 41.80 -10.70 5.22
N PHE A 5 40.62 -10.09 5.34
CA PHE A 5 40.38 -8.75 4.80
C PHE A 5 39.56 -7.97 5.83
N ALA A 6 40.27 -7.28 6.72
CA ALA A 6 39.75 -6.18 7.51
C ALA A 6 40.27 -4.89 6.87
N GLY A 7 39.37 -4.06 6.34
CA GLY A 7 39.69 -2.79 5.70
C GLY A 7 38.86 -1.66 6.28
N ASP A 8 39.53 -0.91 7.17
CA ASP A 8 39.32 0.47 7.63
C ASP A 8 37.96 1.17 7.41
N TRP A 9 37.28 1.44 8.52
CA TRP A 9 36.25 2.47 8.65
C TRP A 9 36.84 3.69 9.38
N LYS A 10 37.23 4.73 8.63
CA LYS A 10 37.49 6.07 9.18
C LYS A 10 36.55 7.12 8.56
N HIS A 11 35.72 7.68 9.43
CA HIS A 11 35.13 9.02 9.43
C HIS A 11 35.21 9.86 8.14
N HIS A 12 34.12 9.84 7.37
CA HIS A 12 33.75 10.97 6.50
C HIS A 12 32.30 11.37 6.74
N SER A 13 32.12 12.52 7.39
CA SER A 13 30.87 13.26 7.52
C SER A 13 30.45 13.86 6.17
N GLY A 14 29.98 13.01 5.26
CA GLY A 14 29.40 13.41 3.99
C GLY A 14 27.99 12.86 3.88
N ARG A 15 26.97 13.74 3.71
CA ARG A 15 25.59 13.34 3.44
C ARG A 15 25.59 12.37 2.25
N ARG A 16 25.40 11.08 2.52
CA ARG A 16 25.25 10.05 1.49
C ARG A 16 23.97 10.34 0.71
N ARG A 17 24.09 11.10 -0.38
CA ARG A 17 23.01 11.24 -1.36
C ARG A 17 22.90 9.89 -2.07
N PHE A 18 21.90 9.11 -1.70
CA PHE A 18 21.56 7.88 -2.42
C PHE A 18 21.42 8.18 -3.91
N ALA A 19 22.12 7.41 -4.76
CA ALA A 19 22.02 7.52 -6.21
C ALA A 19 20.53 7.39 -6.65
N PRO A 20 20.06 8.17 -7.65
CA PRO A 20 18.66 8.15 -8.08
C PRO A 20 18.16 6.76 -8.52
N SER A 21 19.06 5.90 -9.00
CA SER A 21 18.74 4.55 -9.47
C SER A 21 18.23 3.65 -8.35
N VAL A 22 18.85 3.68 -7.17
CA VAL A 22 18.47 2.86 -6.01
C VAL A 22 17.07 3.22 -5.51
N ARG A 23 16.70 4.52 -5.54
CA ARG A 23 15.40 5.01 -5.08
C ARG A 23 14.23 4.51 -5.94
N LYS A 24 14.42 4.41 -7.26
CA LYS A 24 13.40 3.90 -8.19
C LYS A 24 13.15 2.39 -7.96
N THR A 25 14.20 1.60 -7.82
CA THR A 25 14.10 0.14 -7.56
C THR A 25 13.44 -0.18 -6.22
N SER A 26 13.75 0.57 -5.16
CA SER A 26 13.15 0.35 -3.85
C SER A 26 11.65 0.67 -3.84
N ARG A 27 11.22 1.77 -4.49
CA ARG A 27 9.79 2.10 -4.66
C ARG A 27 9.05 1.02 -5.44
N GLN A 28 9.63 0.50 -6.52
CA GLN A 28 8.99 -0.55 -7.34
C GLN A 28 8.79 -1.85 -6.54
N ARG A 29 9.80 -2.24 -5.75
CA ARG A 29 9.73 -3.43 -4.89
C ARG A 29 8.73 -3.27 -3.76
N LEU A 30 8.69 -2.09 -3.12
CA LEU A 30 7.69 -1.75 -2.11
C LEU A 30 6.27 -1.77 -2.67
N LYS A 31 6.04 -1.18 -3.85
CA LYS A 31 4.73 -1.24 -4.52
C LYS A 31 4.30 -2.68 -4.78
N LYS A 32 5.22 -3.54 -5.23
CA LYS A 32 4.93 -4.96 -5.48
C LYS A 32 4.66 -5.74 -4.18
N LEU A 33 5.38 -5.43 -3.10
CA LEU A 33 5.17 -6.05 -1.79
C LEU A 33 3.82 -5.62 -1.18
N LEU A 34 3.50 -4.34 -1.25
CA LEU A 34 2.21 -3.80 -0.78
C LEU A 34 1.04 -4.33 -1.60
N ALA A 35 1.19 -4.44 -2.93
CA ALA A 35 0.20 -5.06 -3.79
C ALA A 35 0.01 -6.56 -3.52
N SER A 36 0.99 -7.23 -2.90
CA SER A 36 0.85 -8.64 -2.46
C SER A 36 0.11 -8.79 -1.12
N HIS A 37 -0.14 -7.70 -0.40
CA HIS A 37 -1.10 -7.68 0.70
C HIS A 37 -2.50 -7.48 0.12
N VAL A 38 -3.10 -8.60 -0.27
CA VAL A 38 -4.40 -8.67 -0.95
C VAL A 38 -5.53 -8.01 -0.15
N ALA A 39 -5.39 -7.86 1.18
CA ALA A 39 -6.40 -7.24 2.04
C ALA A 39 -6.09 -5.77 2.43
N GLU A 40 -4.84 -5.42 2.74
CA GLU A 40 -4.52 -4.11 3.32
C GLU A 40 -4.75 -2.93 2.35
N VAL A 41 -4.52 -3.17 1.05
CA VAL A 41 -4.72 -2.12 0.03
C VAL A 41 -6.23 -1.85 -0.15
N PRO A 42 -7.08 -2.87 -0.38
CA PRO A 42 -8.54 -2.70 -0.36
C PRO A 42 -9.08 -2.08 0.94
N ASP A 43 -8.56 -2.48 2.11
CA ASP A 43 -9.03 -1.94 3.40
C ASP A 43 -8.80 -0.42 3.50
N ALA A 44 -7.60 0.03 3.15
CA ALA A 44 -7.27 1.45 3.16
C ALA A 44 -8.06 2.24 2.10
N ASP A 45 -8.26 1.65 0.92
CA ASP A 45 -9.02 2.27 -0.16
C ASP A 45 -10.52 2.39 0.18
N GLY A 46 -11.07 1.34 0.75
CA GLY A 46 -12.45 1.30 1.22
C GLY A 46 -12.70 2.27 2.38
N TYR A 47 -11.76 2.40 3.32
CA TYR A 47 -11.85 3.39 4.39
C TYR A 47 -11.91 4.83 3.86
N GLU A 48 -11.12 5.16 2.84
CA GLU A 48 -11.15 6.50 2.23
C GLU A 48 -12.47 6.78 1.51
N ALA A 49 -13.17 5.76 0.98
CA ALA A 49 -14.54 5.93 0.46
C ALA A 49 -15.50 6.53 1.49
N PHE A 50 -15.44 6.05 2.74
CA PHE A 50 -16.22 6.59 3.84
C PHE A 50 -15.76 7.99 4.26
N ARG A 51 -14.46 8.29 4.18
CA ARG A 51 -13.97 9.64 4.48
C ARG A 51 -14.40 10.68 3.45
N GLU A 52 -14.44 10.31 2.17
CA GLU A 52 -14.82 11.17 1.04
C GLU A 52 -16.31 11.50 1.05
N ASN A 53 -17.16 10.52 1.35
CA ASN A 53 -18.62 10.67 1.28
C ASN A 53 -19.25 11.07 2.63
N GLY A 54 -18.61 10.76 3.76
CA GLY A 54 -19.18 10.93 5.09
C GLY A 54 -19.09 9.62 5.87
N ARG A 55 -18.42 9.64 7.03
CA ARG A 55 -18.05 8.41 7.77
C ARG A 55 -19.24 7.53 8.16
N TYR A 56 -20.43 8.11 8.25
CA TYR A 56 -21.65 7.44 8.70
C TYR A 56 -22.79 7.54 7.67
N ASP A 57 -22.46 7.87 6.43
CA ASP A 57 -23.47 7.99 5.38
C ASP A 57 -24.04 6.63 4.97
N GLN A 58 -25.35 6.60 4.75
CA GLN A 58 -26.08 5.37 4.41
C GLN A 58 -25.73 4.83 3.03
N ALA A 59 -25.39 5.71 2.07
CA ALA A 59 -25.04 5.32 0.71
C ALA A 59 -23.76 4.45 0.65
N PRO A 60 -22.59 4.90 1.16
CA PRO A 60 -21.39 4.06 1.19
C PRO A 60 -21.58 2.83 2.08
N ALA A 61 -22.34 2.92 3.18
CA ALA A 61 -22.65 1.77 4.02
C ALA A 61 -23.47 0.68 3.28
N SER A 62 -24.44 1.09 2.47
CA SER A 62 -25.26 0.18 1.66
C SER A 62 -24.42 -0.51 0.58
N ALA A 63 -23.61 0.26 -0.15
CA ALA A 63 -22.70 -0.28 -1.15
C ALA A 63 -21.67 -1.24 -0.54
N PHE A 64 -21.10 -0.90 0.61
CA PHE A 64 -20.16 -1.76 1.33
C PHE A 64 -20.80 -3.10 1.73
N ARG A 65 -22.03 -3.07 2.25
CA ARG A 65 -22.77 -4.30 2.56
C ARG A 65 -23.06 -5.12 1.31
N GLU A 66 -23.47 -4.47 0.22
CA GLU A 66 -23.89 -5.13 -1.01
C GLU A 66 -22.75 -5.80 -1.76
N HIS A 67 -21.60 -5.13 -1.85
CA HIS A 67 -20.49 -5.56 -2.67
C HIS A 67 -19.43 -6.32 -1.87
N LEU A 68 -19.16 -5.97 -0.61
CA LEU A 68 -18.07 -6.59 0.15
C LEU A 68 -18.59 -7.63 1.17
N LEU A 69 -19.52 -7.26 2.04
CA LEU A 69 -19.93 -8.15 3.14
C LEU A 69 -20.82 -9.32 2.68
N LYS A 70 -21.66 -9.12 1.66
CA LYS A 70 -22.57 -10.17 1.16
C LYS A 70 -21.91 -11.20 0.26
N ARG A 71 -20.78 -10.89 -0.39
CA ARG A 71 -20.22 -11.72 -1.48
C ARG A 71 -19.35 -12.89 -0.98
N GLY A 72 -18.82 -12.80 0.25
CA GLY A 72 -17.99 -13.88 0.82
C GLY A 72 -16.82 -14.28 -0.09
N GLY A 73 -16.37 -15.54 -0.02
CA GLY A 73 -15.29 -16.08 -0.85
C GLY A 73 -15.74 -16.70 -2.17
N THR A 74 -16.87 -16.25 -2.73
CA THR A 74 -17.50 -16.91 -3.90
C THR A 74 -17.09 -16.30 -5.25
N GLU A 75 -16.34 -15.20 -5.24
CA GLU A 75 -15.83 -14.52 -6.44
C GLU A 75 -14.34 -14.13 -6.27
N ASP A 76 -13.71 -13.69 -7.37
CA ASP A 76 -12.34 -13.19 -7.34
C ASP A 76 -12.22 -12.04 -6.32
N PRO A 77 -11.23 -12.06 -5.40
CA PRO A 77 -11.12 -11.07 -4.34
C PRO A 77 -11.07 -9.60 -4.80
N ALA A 78 -10.59 -9.33 -6.03
CA ALA A 78 -10.49 -7.96 -6.54
C ALA A 78 -11.81 -7.40 -7.07
N GLU A 79 -12.76 -8.26 -7.43
CA GLU A 79 -14.01 -7.89 -8.08
C GLU A 79 -15.01 -7.19 -7.12
N PRO A 80 -15.24 -7.67 -5.88
CA PRO A 80 -16.02 -6.96 -4.87
C PRO A 80 -15.56 -5.51 -4.65
N ASP A 81 -14.25 -5.32 -4.54
CA ASP A 81 -13.63 -4.04 -4.24
C ASP A 81 -13.79 -3.06 -5.41
N ARG A 82 -13.55 -3.53 -6.64
CA ARG A 82 -13.82 -2.74 -7.86
C ARG A 82 -15.26 -2.30 -7.97
N ARG A 83 -16.23 -3.14 -7.60
CA ARG A 83 -17.66 -2.76 -7.61
C ARG A 83 -17.98 -1.72 -6.55
N PHE A 84 -17.41 -1.86 -5.36
CA PHE A 84 -17.59 -0.89 -4.28
C PHE A 84 -16.97 0.48 -4.60
N ARG A 85 -15.77 0.50 -5.17
CA ARG A 85 -15.00 1.73 -5.43
C ARG A 85 -15.18 2.31 -6.83
N GLY A 86 -15.66 1.52 -7.78
CA GLY A 86 -15.73 1.87 -9.20
C GLY A 86 -14.36 1.88 -9.90
N ARG A 87 -13.29 1.45 -9.22
CA ARG A 87 -11.91 1.38 -9.73
C ARG A 87 -11.13 0.32 -8.95
N ASP A 88 -9.96 -0.07 -9.47
CA ASP A 88 -9.01 -0.89 -8.72
C ASP A 88 -8.53 -0.17 -7.45
N ALA A 89 -8.23 -0.94 -6.41
CA ALA A 89 -7.67 -0.43 -5.15
C ALA A 89 -6.33 0.29 -5.36
N GLU A 90 -6.13 1.42 -4.69
CA GLU A 90 -4.99 2.31 -4.89
C GLU A 90 -3.99 2.23 -3.72
N VAL A 91 -2.79 1.71 -4.01
CA VAL A 91 -1.70 1.60 -3.02
C VAL A 91 -1.33 2.95 -2.38
N ALA A 92 -1.55 4.07 -3.08
CA ALA A 92 -1.28 5.40 -2.53
C ALA A 92 -2.12 5.70 -1.27
N LEU A 93 -3.35 5.19 -1.19
CA LEU A 93 -4.21 5.38 -0.02
C LEU A 93 -3.71 4.60 1.19
N LEU A 94 -3.15 3.40 0.98
CA LEU A 94 -2.46 2.66 2.04
C LEU A 94 -1.22 3.42 2.56
N LEU A 95 -0.42 4.00 1.66
CA LEU A 95 0.74 4.79 2.05
C LEU A 95 0.33 6.02 2.86
N LYS A 96 -0.74 6.72 2.44
CA LYS A 96 -1.30 7.86 3.15
C LYS A 96 -1.82 7.46 4.53
N HIS A 97 -2.57 6.36 4.61
CA HIS A 97 -3.07 5.81 5.87
C HIS A 97 -1.93 5.48 6.86
N ARG A 98 -0.75 5.11 6.35
CA ARG A 98 0.46 4.83 7.15
C ARG A 98 1.34 6.06 7.43
N GLY A 99 0.96 7.25 6.95
CA GLY A 99 1.77 8.46 7.10
C GLY A 99 3.09 8.42 6.29
N LEU A 100 3.09 7.76 5.13
CA LEU A 100 4.26 7.55 4.27
C LEU A 100 4.24 8.39 2.97
N THR A 101 3.31 9.33 2.85
CA THR A 101 3.12 10.18 1.66
C THR A 101 3.59 11.62 1.82
N ASP A 102 4.08 11.99 3.00
CA ASP A 102 4.59 13.32 3.33
C ASP A 102 6.07 13.50 2.92
#